data_AF-A0A8F4KJ20-F1
#
_entry.id   AF-A0A8F4KJ20-F1
#
_cell.length_a   1.000
_cell.length_b   1.000
_cell.length_c   1.000
_cell.angle_alpha   90.00
_cell.angle_beta   90.00
_cell.angle_gamma   90.00
#
_symmetry.space_group_name_H-M   'P 1'
#
loop_
_entity.id
_entity.type
_entity.pdbx_description
1 polymer ?
#
loop_
_entity_poly.entity_id
_entity_poly.type
_entity_poly.pdbx_seq_one_letter_code
_entity_poly.pdbx_strand_id
1 'polypeptide(L)' 'MQTDPTIDPAAPPNQPLEEPNGEPRPLPDAPPDADPLAPGSSPEDEEALRRGQRNP' A
#
# COMPACT_ATOMS: atom_id res chain seq x y z
N MET A 1 11.46 -26.99 26.50
CA MET A 1 11.28 -25.88 25.54
C MET A 1 12.22 -26.10 24.36
N GLN A 2 11.91 -27.06 23.49
CA GLN A 2 12.72 -27.32 22.30
C GLN A 2 12.44 -26.21 21.28
N THR A 3 13.46 -25.47 20.89
CA THR A 3 13.37 -24.44 19.84
C THR A 3 13.21 -25.11 18.49
N ASP A 4 12.55 -24.42 17.55
CA ASP A 4 12.38 -24.94 16.20
C ASP A 4 13.76 -25.11 15.52
N PRO A 5 14.08 -26.28 14.92
CA PRO A 5 15.38 -26.56 14.34
C PRO A 5 15.70 -25.77 13.06
N THR A 6 14.71 -25.06 12.48
CA THR A 6 14.92 -24.11 11.39
C THR A 6 15.40 -22.74 11.89
N ILE A 7 15.38 -22.51 13.20
CA ILE A 7 15.90 -21.29 13.82
C ILE A 7 17.39 -21.47 14.07
N ASP A 8 18.19 -20.66 13.39
CA ASP A 8 19.63 -20.59 13.61
C ASP A 8 19.91 -20.03 15.03
N PRO A 9 20.55 -20.80 15.93
CA PRO A 9 20.86 -20.32 17.28
C PRO A 9 21.94 -19.23 17.31
N ALA A 10 22.69 -19.06 16.22
CA ALA A 10 23.66 -17.98 16.05
C ALA A 10 23.05 -16.72 15.41
N ALA A 11 21.82 -16.80 14.88
CA ALA A 11 21.13 -15.60 14.43
C ALA A 11 20.86 -14.71 15.64
N PRO A 12 21.15 -13.40 15.54
CA PRO A 12 20.78 -12.48 16.60
C PRO A 12 19.27 -12.60 16.85
N PRO A 13 18.82 -12.48 18.11
CA PRO A 13 17.38 -12.43 18.40
C PRO A 13 16.77 -11.34 17.52
N ASN A 14 15.52 -11.50 17.08
CA ASN A 14 14.80 -10.42 16.39
C ASN A 14 14.84 -9.18 17.26
N GLN A 15 15.83 -8.33 17.00
CA GLN A 15 16.03 -7.11 17.74
C GLN A 15 14.83 -6.25 17.36
N PRO A 16 14.20 -5.55 18.33
CA PRO A 16 13.24 -4.53 17.94
C PRO A 16 13.96 -3.63 16.94
N LEU A 17 13.41 -3.50 15.73
CA LEU A 17 13.84 -2.47 14.79
C LEU A 17 13.92 -1.18 15.61
N GLU A 18 15.10 -0.54 15.61
CA GLU A 18 15.29 0.74 16.28
C GLU A 18 14.08 1.62 15.95
N GLU A 19 13.51 2.26 16.98
CA GLU A 19 12.44 3.21 16.76
C GLU A 19 12.92 4.16 15.66
N PRO A 20 12.18 4.29 14.54
CA PRO A 20 12.61 5.16 13.46
C PRO A 20 12.92 6.51 14.09
N ASN A 21 14.10 7.06 13.78
CA ASN A 21 14.77 8.19 14.44
C ASN A 21 14.01 9.54 14.33
N GLY A 22 12.71 9.55 14.59
CA GLY A 22 11.80 10.65 14.27
C GLY A 22 11.63 10.90 12.78
N GLU A 23 12.30 10.16 11.90
CA GLU A 23 12.12 10.30 10.45
C GLU A 23 10.70 9.85 10.08
N PRO A 24 9.87 10.77 9.54
CA PRO A 24 8.53 10.42 9.16
C PRO A 24 8.60 9.36 8.06
N ARG A 25 7.89 8.25 8.26
CA ARG A 25 7.71 7.27 7.19
C ARG A 25 7.10 8.01 5.99
N PRO A 26 7.62 7.80 4.77
CA PRO A 26 7.03 8.41 3.59
C PRO A 26 5.56 8.04 3.56
N LEU A 27 4.70 9.05 3.40
CA LEU A 27 3.28 8.81 3.17
C LEU A 27 3.14 8.06 1.85
N PRO A 28 2.22 7.09 1.73
CA PRO A 28 1.91 6.51 0.44
C PRO A 28 1.53 7.64 -0.52
N ASP A 29 2.19 7.70 -1.68
CA ASP A 29 2.02 8.78 -2.67
C ASP A 29 0.60 8.89 -3.24
N ALA A 30 -0.25 7.88 -3.02
CA ALA A 30 -1.64 7.88 -3.46
C ALA A 30 -2.56 7.44 -2.30
N PRO A 31 -3.78 8.01 -2.19
CA PRO A 31 -4.84 7.31 -1.47
C PRO A 31 -4.96 5.89 -2.06
N PRO A 32 -5.31 4.86 -1.27
CA PRO A 32 -5.55 3.53 -1.84
C PRO A 32 -6.54 3.73 -2.98
N ASP A 33 -6.06 3.46 -4.20
CA ASP A 33 -6.78 3.66 -5.43
C ASP A 33 -8.21 3.16 -5.22
N ALA A 34 -9.18 3.98 -5.63
CA ALA A 34 -10.59 3.62 -5.60
C ALA A 34 -10.73 2.16 -6.07
N ASP A 35 -11.61 1.39 -5.41
CA ASP A 35 -11.82 -0.03 -5.71
C ASP A 35 -11.77 -0.24 -7.23
N PRO A 36 -10.78 -1.00 -7.76
CA PRO A 36 -10.61 -1.16 -9.20
C PRO A 36 -11.81 -1.86 -9.84
N LEU A 37 -12.68 -2.47 -9.02
CA LEU A 37 -13.95 -3.08 -9.41
C LEU A 37 -15.16 -2.15 -9.20
N ALA A 38 -14.97 -0.95 -8.62
CA ALA A 38 -16.05 0.03 -8.58
C ALA A 38 -16.35 0.52 -10.01
N PRO A 39 -17.60 0.40 -10.47
CA PRO A 39 -18.00 0.93 -11.77
C PRO A 39 -17.72 2.43 -11.81
N GLY A 40 -16.85 2.86 -12.74
CA GLY A 40 -16.40 4.26 -12.88
C GLY A 40 -14.97 4.55 -12.41
N SER A 41 -14.23 3.59 -11.85
CA SER A 41 -12.84 3.80 -11.38
C SER A 41 -11.77 3.89 -12.48
N SER A 42 -12.13 3.75 -13.76
CA SER A 42 -11.17 3.92 -14.85
C SER A 42 -11.09 5.40 -15.24
N PRO A 43 -9.89 6.03 -15.30
CA PRO A 43 -9.76 7.43 -15.68
C PRO A 43 -10.29 7.73 -17.10
N GLU A 44 -10.31 6.74 -17.99
CA GLU A 44 -10.94 6.84 -19.32
C GLU A 44 -12.48 6.97 -19.24
N ASP A 45 -13.11 6.40 -18.20
CA ASP A 45 -14.56 6.47 -17.99
C ASP A 45 -14.98 7.88 -17.54
N GLU A 46 -14.19 8.52 -16.67
CA GLU A 46 -14.41 9.92 -16.27
C GLU A 46 -14.30 10.88 -17.46
N GLU A 47 -13.34 10.66 -18.35
CA GLU A 47 -13.17 11.43 -19.59
C GLU A 47 -14.36 11.20 -20.55
N ALA A 48 -14.83 9.95 -20.70
CA ALA A 48 -15.99 9.62 -21.52
C ALA A 48 -17.29 10.24 -20.99
N LEU A 49 -17.49 10.22 -19.66
CA LEU A 49 -18.62 10.84 -18.97
C LEU A 49 -18.62 12.38 -19.12
N ARG A 50 -17.44 13.01 -19.07
CA ARG A 50 -17.29 14.46 -19.29
C ARG A 50 -17.54 14.86 -20.74
N ARG A 51 -17.15 14.02 -21.70
CA ARG A 51 -17.42 14.24 -23.14
C ARG A 51 -18.91 14.05 -23.47
N GLY A 52 -19.57 13.05 -22.89
CA GLY A 52 -21.00 12.80 -23.09
C GLY A 52 -21.92 13.89 -22.55
N GLN A 53 -21.50 14.61 -21.50
CA GLN A 53 -22.26 15.73 -20.93
C GLN A 53 -22.06 17.07 -21.66
N ARG A 54 -21.14 17.14 -22.62
CA ARG A 54 -20.82 18.38 -23.36
C ARG A 54 -21.56 18.52 -24.69
N ASN A 55 -22.59 17.71 -24.96
CA ASN A 55 -23.45 17.86 -26.15
C ASN A 55 -24.95 17.93 -25.78
N PRO A 56 -25.56 19.12 -25.80
CA PRO A 56 -26.89 19.34 -26.35
C PRO A 56 -26.84 19.62 -27.87
#